data_AF-A0A1M5SET9-F1
#
_entry.id   AF-A0A1M5SET9-F1
#
_cell.length_a   1.000
_cell.length_b   1.000
_cell.length_c   1.000
_cell.angle_alpha   90.00
_cell.angle_beta   90.00
_cell.angle_gamma   90.00
#
_symmetry.space_group_name_H-M   'P 1'
#
loop_
_entity.id
_entity.type
_entity.pdbx_description
1 polymer ?
#
loop_
_entity_poly.entity_id
_entity_poly.type
_entity_poly.pdbx_seq_one_letter_code
_entity_poly.pdbx_strand_id
1 'polypeptide(L)'
;MIFLTDNSRKKIKNVKLFIVDIDGTFSLSGKPLLGSEKFATAVKNANKHYVFLTNNSNKSIEEYIKEFEKHNIQISQNQIFTAGIETAEYILKKFGKKKIYVIGTKAIKDIFTKFGHKIVEDEEPDIVVVTFDKELTYEKLAKASIFVSKGKLFVLTNPDLNCPTKEGPIPDTGAIASVITKTTHRKPDIIFGKPDPLILEMIIEKFKVKKEETCVIGDRLYTDILLGIRAEVMTILVLTGEAKRKDVEKSNIKPDIIANDLGEISKYI
;
A
#
# COMPACT_ATOMS: atom_id res chain seq x y z
N MET A 1 1.03 -17.53 24.06
CA MET A 1 -0.19 -16.89 23.56
C MET A 1 0.11 -15.41 23.32
N ILE A 2 0.27 -14.95 22.06
CA ILE A 2 0.57 -13.55 21.70
C ILE A 2 -0.74 -12.73 21.75
N PHE A 3 -1.36 -12.68 22.93
CA PHE A 3 -2.45 -11.76 23.23
C PHE A 3 -1.87 -10.52 23.90
N LEU A 4 -2.60 -9.41 23.83
CA LEU A 4 -2.27 -8.10 24.42
C LEU A 4 -1.70 -8.20 25.84
N THR A 5 -0.38 -8.35 25.95
CA THR A 5 0.35 -8.30 27.21
C THR A 5 0.37 -6.87 27.73
N ASP A 6 0.68 -6.65 29.02
CA ASP A 6 0.83 -5.28 29.53
C ASP A 6 1.93 -4.51 28.80
N ASN A 7 2.97 -5.20 28.30
CA ASN A 7 3.98 -4.61 27.45
C ASN A 7 3.41 -4.18 26.09
N SER A 8 2.62 -5.05 25.45
CA SER A 8 1.92 -4.76 24.20
C SER A 8 0.99 -3.55 24.35
N ARG A 9 0.26 -3.44 25.46
CA ARG A 9 -0.62 -2.30 25.76
C ARG A 9 0.17 -0.99 25.92
N LYS A 10 1.30 -1.01 26.62
CA LYS A 10 2.18 0.15 26.76
C LYS A 10 2.73 0.61 25.40
N LYS A 11 3.12 -0.34 24.54
CA LYS A 11 3.56 -0.02 23.17
C LYS A 11 2.45 0.68 22.36
N ILE A 12 1.22 0.16 22.35
CA ILE A 12 0.08 0.80 21.64
C ILE A 12 -0.16 2.23 22.13
N LYS A 13 -0.06 2.49 23.44
CA LYS A 13 -0.24 3.82 24.01
C LYS A 13 0.77 4.85 23.46
N ASN A 14 2.00 4.43 23.18
CA ASN A 14 3.07 5.28 22.66
C ASN A 14 2.96 5.54 21.14
N VAL A 15 2.13 4.78 20.43
CA VAL A 15 1.91 4.98 18.99
C VAL A 15 1.20 6.31 18.75
N LYS A 16 1.74 7.12 17.84
CA LYS A 16 1.16 8.37 17.36
C LYS A 16 0.57 8.25 15.96
N LEU A 17 1.09 7.33 15.15
CA LEU A 17 0.64 7.10 13.78
C LEU A 17 0.34 5.62 13.52
N PHE A 18 -0.90 5.35 13.13
CA PHE A 18 -1.34 4.04 12.69
C PHE A 18 -1.45 3.97 11.16
N ILE A 19 -0.77 3.01 10.56
CA ILE A 19 -0.83 2.68 9.14
C ILE A 19 -1.75 1.48 9.02
N VAL A 20 -2.91 1.67 8.40
CA VAL A 20 -4.01 0.70 8.45
C VAL A 20 -4.27 0.17 7.05
N ASP A 21 -4.23 -1.14 6.87
CA ASP A 21 -4.73 -1.74 5.63
C ASP A 21 -6.26 -1.52 5.48
N ILE A 22 -6.76 -1.49 4.25
CA ILE A 22 -8.17 -1.28 3.99
C ILE A 22 -8.94 -2.61 3.92
N ASP A 23 -8.59 -3.48 2.98
CA ASP A 23 -9.40 -4.62 2.56
C ASP A 23 -9.07 -5.87 3.39
N GLY A 24 -9.93 -6.18 4.36
CA GLY A 24 -9.72 -7.27 5.33
C GLY A 24 -9.35 -6.74 6.72
N THR A 25 -9.00 -5.46 6.83
CA THR A 25 -8.57 -4.82 8.09
C THR A 25 -9.53 -3.73 8.56
N PHE A 26 -9.72 -2.66 7.78
CA PHE A 26 -10.68 -1.59 8.12
C PHE A 26 -12.07 -1.85 7.52
N SER A 27 -12.14 -2.47 6.36
CA SER A 27 -13.39 -2.77 5.65
C SER A 27 -13.30 -4.11 4.94
N LEU A 28 -14.44 -4.70 4.61
CA LEU A 28 -14.51 -5.88 3.78
C LEU A 28 -15.62 -5.72 2.75
N SER A 29 -15.29 -5.90 1.47
CA SER A 29 -16.23 -5.70 0.36
C SER A 29 -16.95 -4.35 0.40
N GLY A 30 -16.22 -3.31 0.82
CA GLY A 30 -16.69 -1.94 0.91
C GLY A 30 -17.60 -1.61 2.08
N LYS A 31 -17.69 -2.48 3.08
CA LYS A 31 -18.37 -2.20 4.34
C LYS A 31 -17.34 -2.15 5.48
N PRO A 32 -17.32 -1.11 6.32
CA PRO A 32 -16.49 -1.09 7.51
C PRO A 32 -16.74 -2.31 8.40
N LEU A 33 -15.66 -2.85 8.95
CA LEU A 33 -15.74 -3.94 9.93
C LEU A 33 -16.20 -3.39 11.29
N LEU A 34 -16.76 -4.25 12.15
CA LEU A 34 -17.41 -3.85 13.41
C LEU A 34 -16.51 -3.01 14.35
N GLY A 35 -15.19 -3.20 14.29
CA GLY A 35 -14.22 -2.48 15.10
C GLY A 35 -13.74 -1.14 14.54
N SER A 36 -14.01 -0.86 13.26
CA SER A 36 -13.35 0.22 12.51
C SER A 36 -13.76 1.61 12.97
N GLU A 37 -15.05 1.84 13.20
CA GLU A 37 -15.57 3.12 13.72
C GLU A 37 -15.05 3.40 15.14
N LYS A 38 -15.02 2.38 16.00
CA LYS A 38 -14.49 2.49 17.36
C LYS A 38 -13.01 2.84 17.35
N PHE A 39 -12.25 2.22 16.47
CA PHE A 39 -10.83 2.53 16.27
C PHE A 39 -10.61 3.96 15.79
N ALA A 40 -11.29 4.39 14.72
CA ALA A 40 -11.19 5.75 14.20
C ALA A 40 -11.55 6.79 15.28
N THR A 41 -12.60 6.55 16.06
CA THR A 41 -13.02 7.42 17.17
C THR A 41 -11.97 7.48 18.28
N ALA A 42 -11.42 6.32 18.68
CA ALA A 42 -10.39 6.26 19.72
C ALA A 42 -9.11 7.01 19.31
N VAL A 43 -8.63 6.82 18.08
CA VAL A 43 -7.47 7.53 17.54
C VAL A 43 -7.70 9.04 17.53
N LYS A 44 -8.88 9.48 17.09
CA LYS A 44 -9.26 10.90 17.09
C LYS A 44 -9.29 11.48 18.51
N ASN A 45 -9.94 10.81 19.46
CA ASN A 45 -10.06 11.27 20.84
C ASN A 45 -8.71 11.33 21.56
N ALA A 46 -7.75 10.48 21.17
CA ALA A 46 -6.40 10.48 21.71
C ALA A 46 -5.45 11.50 21.04
N ASN A 47 -5.94 12.33 20.10
CA ASN A 47 -5.13 13.24 19.28
C ASN A 47 -3.99 12.53 18.55
N LYS A 48 -4.26 11.31 18.07
CA LYS A 48 -3.34 10.49 17.26
C LYS A 48 -3.80 10.49 15.80
N HIS A 49 -2.95 9.96 14.92
CA HIS A 49 -3.23 9.88 13.50
C HIS A 49 -3.43 8.43 13.05
N TYR A 50 -4.35 8.21 12.12
CA TYR A 50 -4.37 7.01 11.32
C TYR A 50 -4.48 7.37 9.84
N VAL A 51 -3.81 6.58 9.01
CA VAL A 51 -3.84 6.66 7.56
C VAL A 51 -3.99 5.26 6.99
N PHE A 52 -4.57 5.19 5.81
CA PHE A 52 -4.71 3.97 5.04
C PHE A 52 -3.55 3.77 4.10
N LEU A 53 -3.06 2.54 4.01
CA LEU A 53 -2.06 2.14 3.03
C LEU A 53 -2.52 0.90 2.27
N THR A 54 -2.81 1.06 0.98
CA THR A 54 -3.36 -0.01 0.14
C THR A 54 -2.53 -0.23 -1.12
N ASN A 55 -2.30 -1.51 -1.45
CA ASN A 55 -1.81 -1.92 -2.78
C ASN A 55 -2.97 -2.08 -3.78
N ASN A 56 -4.21 -2.09 -3.30
CA ASN A 56 -5.39 -2.30 -4.13
C ASN A 56 -5.47 -1.19 -5.18
N SER A 57 -5.33 -1.59 -6.43
CA SER A 57 -5.31 -0.68 -7.57
C SER A 57 -6.65 -0.66 -8.32
N ASN A 58 -7.67 -1.38 -7.83
CA ASN A 58 -9.01 -1.41 -8.44
C ASN A 58 -9.87 -0.18 -8.13
N LYS A 59 -9.56 0.59 -7.08
CA LYS A 59 -10.36 1.70 -6.58
C LYS A 59 -9.54 2.99 -6.52
N SER A 60 -10.16 4.10 -6.90
CA SER A 60 -9.65 5.45 -6.67
C SER A 60 -9.83 5.90 -5.21
N ILE A 61 -9.11 6.94 -4.81
CA ILE A 61 -9.25 7.57 -3.49
C ILE A 61 -10.68 8.10 -3.31
N GLU A 62 -11.25 8.72 -4.35
CA GLU A 62 -12.62 9.25 -4.33
C GLU A 62 -13.66 8.15 -4.11
N GLU A 63 -13.43 6.95 -4.66
CA GLU A 63 -14.29 5.79 -4.42
C GLU A 63 -14.22 5.32 -2.98
N TYR A 64 -13.02 5.25 -2.38
CA TYR A 64 -12.87 4.92 -0.96
C TYR A 64 -13.56 5.94 -0.04
N ILE A 65 -13.40 7.24 -0.32
CA ILE A 65 -14.05 8.31 0.44
C ILE A 65 -15.58 8.14 0.38
N LYS A 66 -16.15 8.07 -0.83
CA LYS A 66 -17.60 7.89 -1.02
C LYS A 66 -18.14 6.62 -0.38
N GLU A 67 -17.33 5.57 -0.34
CA GLU A 67 -17.70 4.29 0.27
C GLU A 67 -17.78 4.42 1.79
N PHE A 68 -16.77 5.03 2.44
CA PHE A 68 -16.77 5.24 3.88
C PHE A 68 -17.79 6.29 4.34
N GLU A 69 -18.06 7.31 3.52
CA GLU A 69 -19.12 8.31 3.79
C GLU A 69 -20.51 7.67 3.92
N LYS A 70 -20.83 6.63 3.14
CA LYS A 70 -22.09 5.87 3.26
C LYS A 70 -22.26 5.20 4.63
N HIS A 71 -21.17 5.07 5.37
CA HIS A 71 -21.11 4.47 6.69
C HIS A 71 -20.79 5.51 7.78
N ASN A 72 -20.98 6.80 7.51
CA ASN A 72 -20.71 7.92 8.42
C ASN A 72 -19.25 8.03 8.89
N ILE A 73 -18.31 7.42 8.14
CA ILE A 73 -16.88 7.52 8.42
C ILE A 73 -16.30 8.58 7.49
N GLN A 74 -15.93 9.72 8.07
CA GLN A 74 -15.30 10.82 7.33
C GLN A 74 -13.80 10.62 7.26
N ILE A 75 -13.27 10.52 6.05
CA ILE A 75 -11.85 10.41 5.76
C ILE A 75 -11.44 11.45 4.72
N SER A 76 -10.26 12.03 4.89
CA SER A 76 -9.70 12.97 3.92
C SER A 76 -8.82 12.25 2.89
N GLN A 77 -8.64 12.87 1.70
CA GLN A 77 -7.71 12.35 0.68
C GLN A 77 -6.29 12.17 1.24
N ASN A 78 -5.85 13.04 2.15
CA ASN A 78 -4.54 12.97 2.79
C ASN A 78 -4.37 11.80 3.77
N GLN A 79 -5.45 11.06 4.05
CA GLN A 79 -5.41 9.84 4.85
C GLN A 79 -5.33 8.57 4.00
N ILE A 80 -5.40 8.63 2.67
CA ILE A 80 -5.26 7.43 1.83
C ILE A 80 -3.96 7.50 1.04
N PHE A 81 -3.13 6.49 1.26
CA PHE A 81 -1.86 6.29 0.59
C PHE A 81 -2.00 5.10 -0.38
N THR A 82 -1.76 5.38 -1.66
CA THR A 82 -1.81 4.42 -2.76
C THR A 82 -0.47 4.36 -3.45
N ALA A 83 -0.01 3.17 -3.83
CA ALA A 83 1.31 3.05 -4.44
C ALA A 83 1.50 3.90 -5.72
N GLY A 84 0.44 4.20 -6.47
CA GLY A 84 0.52 5.04 -7.68
C GLY A 84 0.88 6.51 -7.41
N ILE A 85 0.16 7.17 -6.50
CA ILE A 85 0.38 8.60 -6.16
C ILE A 85 1.74 8.77 -5.52
N GLU A 86 2.09 7.91 -4.57
CA GLU A 86 3.34 8.06 -3.84
C GLU A 86 4.56 7.66 -4.66
N THR A 87 4.42 6.76 -5.65
CA THR A 87 5.48 6.54 -6.64
C THR A 87 5.78 7.81 -7.42
N ALA A 88 4.76 8.58 -7.83
CA ALA A 88 4.96 9.86 -8.52
C ALA A 88 5.66 10.89 -7.62
N GLU A 89 5.16 11.07 -6.38
CA GLU A 89 5.79 11.99 -5.42
C GLU A 89 7.25 11.61 -5.13
N TYR A 90 7.52 10.32 -4.97
CA TYR A 90 8.87 9.81 -4.71
C TYR A 90 9.83 10.08 -5.86
N ILE A 91 9.41 9.82 -7.11
CA ILE A 91 10.23 10.11 -8.27
C ILE A 91 10.57 11.60 -8.31
N LEU A 92 9.59 12.46 -8.05
CA LEU A 92 9.81 13.91 -7.98
C LEU A 92 10.83 14.28 -6.89
N LYS A 93 10.69 13.75 -5.66
CA LYS A 93 11.60 14.04 -4.55
C LYS A 93 13.03 13.55 -4.80
N LYS A 94 13.17 12.33 -5.33
CA LYS A 94 14.48 11.68 -5.47
C LYS A 94 15.21 12.04 -6.77
N PHE A 95 14.47 12.21 -7.86
CA PHE A 95 15.06 12.38 -9.19
C PHE A 95 14.66 13.69 -9.88
N GLY A 96 13.72 14.46 -9.30
CA GLY A 96 13.13 15.62 -9.95
C GLY A 96 12.07 15.25 -11.00
N LYS A 97 11.66 16.24 -11.80
CA LYS A 97 10.75 16.02 -12.93
C LYS A 97 11.45 15.17 -14.00
N LYS A 98 10.72 14.21 -14.57
CA LYS A 98 11.27 13.20 -15.50
C LYS A 98 10.34 12.94 -16.67
N LYS A 99 10.91 12.42 -17.76
CA LYS A 99 10.15 11.77 -18.84
C LYS A 99 9.83 10.35 -18.41
N ILE A 100 8.55 10.00 -18.36
CA ILE A 100 8.11 8.71 -17.85
C ILE A 100 7.27 8.00 -18.92
N TYR A 101 7.62 6.76 -19.20
CA TYR A 101 6.75 5.83 -19.91
C TYR A 101 5.94 5.05 -18.87
N VAL A 102 4.61 5.13 -18.93
CA VAL A 102 3.72 4.52 -17.94
C VAL A 102 2.88 3.43 -18.59
N ILE A 103 3.05 2.19 -18.13
CA ILE A 103 2.03 1.15 -18.31
C ILE A 103 0.98 1.37 -17.24
N GLY A 104 -0.14 1.95 -17.63
CA GLY A 104 -1.20 2.38 -16.74
C GLY A 104 -2.34 3.05 -17.51
N THR A 105 -3.47 3.19 -16.83
CA THR A 105 -4.65 3.88 -17.37
C THR A 105 -4.40 5.38 -17.49
N LYS A 106 -5.28 6.09 -18.23
CA LYS A 106 -5.22 7.56 -18.32
C LYS A 106 -5.21 8.24 -16.94
N ALA A 107 -6.04 7.77 -16.01
CA ALA A 107 -6.11 8.33 -14.66
C ALA A 107 -4.77 8.27 -13.91
N ILE A 108 -4.02 7.17 -14.08
CA ILE A 108 -2.66 7.04 -13.51
C ILE A 108 -1.69 8.01 -14.18
N LYS A 109 -1.72 8.11 -15.52
CA LYS A 109 -0.87 9.06 -16.26
C LYS A 109 -1.11 10.51 -15.84
N ASP A 110 -2.36 10.87 -15.57
CA ASP A 110 -2.74 12.20 -15.09
C ASP A 110 -2.15 12.49 -13.68
N ILE A 111 -2.03 11.48 -12.82
CA ILE A 111 -1.36 11.62 -11.51
C ILE A 111 0.10 12.02 -11.69
N PHE A 112 0.87 11.28 -12.49
CA PHE A 112 2.28 11.62 -12.76
C PHE A 112 2.41 13.01 -13.40
N THR A 113 1.49 13.38 -14.27
CA THR A 113 1.45 14.72 -14.88
C THR A 113 1.20 15.82 -13.83
N LYS A 114 0.32 15.59 -12.85
CA LYS A 114 0.07 16.54 -11.74
C LYS A 114 1.31 16.78 -10.86
N PHE A 115 2.18 15.78 -10.71
CA PHE A 115 3.49 15.93 -10.06
C PHE A 115 4.55 16.59 -10.97
N GLY A 116 4.20 16.91 -12.21
CA GLY A 116 5.06 17.62 -13.16
C GLY A 116 5.96 16.71 -14.00
N HIS A 117 5.71 15.39 -14.02
CA HIS A 117 6.39 14.48 -14.94
C HIS A 117 5.83 14.63 -16.35
N LYS A 118 6.67 14.44 -17.38
CA LYS A 118 6.25 14.40 -18.78
C LYS A 118 5.96 12.95 -19.16
N ILE A 119 4.70 12.63 -19.44
CA ILE A 119 4.37 11.31 -20.02
C ILE A 119 4.81 11.28 -21.48
N VAL A 120 5.51 10.21 -21.87
CA VAL A 120 5.97 9.98 -23.24
C VAL A 120 5.49 8.62 -23.74
N GLU A 121 5.16 8.51 -25.02
CA GLU A 121 4.73 7.25 -25.66
C GLU A 121 5.73 6.76 -26.71
N ASP A 122 6.28 7.66 -27.51
CA ASP A 122 7.19 7.36 -28.62
C ASP A 122 8.59 8.00 -28.46
N GLU A 123 8.79 8.82 -27.43
CA GLU A 123 10.10 9.33 -27.05
C GLU A 123 10.77 8.39 -26.03
N GLU A 124 12.11 8.38 -26.02
CA GLU A 124 12.87 7.63 -25.03
C GLU A 124 12.67 8.22 -23.61
N PRO A 125 12.15 7.42 -22.65
CA PRO A 125 11.90 7.89 -21.29
C PRO A 125 13.17 7.82 -20.43
N ASP A 126 13.14 8.52 -19.29
CA ASP A 126 14.11 8.33 -18.22
C ASP A 126 13.72 7.10 -17.36
N ILE A 127 12.41 6.92 -17.15
CA ILE A 127 11.83 5.92 -16.23
C ILE A 127 10.68 5.20 -16.92
N VAL A 128 10.64 3.88 -16.77
CA VAL A 128 9.49 3.02 -17.09
C VAL A 128 8.77 2.70 -15.79
N VAL A 129 7.52 3.13 -15.66
CA VAL A 129 6.68 2.81 -14.50
C VAL A 129 5.60 1.81 -14.92
N VAL A 130 5.50 0.71 -14.19
CA VAL A 130 4.45 -0.29 -14.37
C VAL A 130 3.46 -0.21 -13.22
N THR A 131 2.20 -0.04 -13.58
CA THR A 131 1.05 0.00 -12.67
C THR A 131 0.02 -1.03 -13.09
N PHE A 132 -1.09 -1.09 -12.35
CA PHE A 132 -2.23 -1.88 -12.76
C PHE A 132 -2.93 -1.23 -13.95
N ASP A 133 -2.75 -1.82 -15.13
CA ASP A 133 -3.28 -1.31 -16.40
C ASP A 133 -4.39 -2.21 -16.93
N LYS A 134 -5.64 -1.82 -16.72
CA LYS A 134 -6.81 -2.51 -17.31
C LYS A 134 -6.96 -2.27 -18.81
N GLU A 135 -6.22 -1.32 -19.37
CA GLU A 135 -6.18 -0.97 -20.79
C GLU A 135 -4.87 -1.48 -21.43
N LEU A 136 -4.30 -2.56 -20.88
CA LEU A 136 -3.03 -3.12 -21.33
C LEU A 136 -3.13 -3.61 -22.78
N THR A 137 -2.13 -3.26 -23.58
CA THR A 137 -1.97 -3.76 -24.94
C THR A 137 -0.60 -4.40 -25.10
N TYR A 138 -0.46 -5.27 -26.11
CA TYR A 138 0.84 -5.83 -26.47
C TYR A 138 1.87 -4.73 -26.79
N GLU A 139 1.45 -3.66 -27.48
CA GLU A 139 2.32 -2.54 -27.82
C GLU A 139 2.91 -1.86 -26.57
N LYS A 140 2.10 -1.68 -25.52
CA LYS A 140 2.58 -1.12 -24.25
C LYS A 140 3.68 -1.98 -23.63
N LEU A 141 3.49 -3.31 -23.62
CA LEU A 141 4.48 -4.27 -23.12
C LEU A 141 5.76 -4.28 -23.97
N ALA A 142 5.63 -4.22 -25.30
CA ALA A 142 6.75 -4.21 -26.22
C ALA A 142 7.60 -2.94 -26.03
N LYS A 143 6.98 -1.76 -25.99
CA LYS A 143 7.66 -0.48 -25.74
C LYS A 143 8.37 -0.47 -24.39
N ALA A 144 7.68 -0.87 -23.32
CA ALA A 144 8.29 -0.96 -22.00
C ALA A 144 9.49 -1.92 -21.99
N SER A 145 9.38 -3.09 -22.63
CA SER A 145 10.47 -4.06 -22.71
C SER A 145 11.68 -3.51 -23.46
N ILE A 146 11.47 -2.78 -24.57
CA ILE A 146 12.54 -2.10 -25.31
C ILE A 146 13.24 -1.08 -24.41
N PHE A 147 12.49 -0.22 -23.72
CA PHE A 147 13.06 0.80 -22.84
C PHE A 147 13.81 0.17 -21.65
N VAL A 148 13.25 -0.85 -21.01
CA VAL A 148 13.91 -1.57 -19.92
C VAL A 148 15.20 -2.25 -20.41
N SER A 149 15.21 -2.88 -21.59
CA SER A 149 16.43 -3.46 -22.19
C SER A 149 17.50 -2.42 -22.51
N LYS A 150 17.12 -1.17 -22.79
CA LYS A 150 18.04 -0.02 -22.95
C LYS A 150 18.59 0.53 -21.62
N GLY A 151 18.31 -0.12 -20.50
CA GLY A 151 18.82 0.29 -19.19
C GLY A 151 18.03 1.42 -18.52
N LYS A 152 16.81 1.74 -18.99
CA LYS A 152 15.97 2.73 -18.31
C LYS A 152 15.56 2.26 -16.92
N LEU A 153 15.38 3.21 -16.00
CA LEU A 153 14.99 2.91 -14.63
C LEU A 153 13.61 2.24 -14.64
N PHE A 154 13.53 1.05 -14.08
CA PHE A 154 12.34 0.22 -14.08
C PHE A 154 11.68 0.25 -12.71
N VAL A 155 10.50 0.87 -12.62
CA VAL A 155 9.76 1.09 -11.37
C VAL A 155 8.45 0.34 -11.39
N LEU A 156 8.13 -0.29 -10.28
CA LEU A 156 6.88 -1.02 -10.06
C LEU A 156 6.09 -0.37 -8.93
N THR A 157 4.82 -0.02 -9.16
CA THR A 157 4.02 0.58 -8.08
C THR A 157 3.73 -0.43 -6.98
N ASN A 158 3.32 -1.65 -7.28
CA ASN A 158 3.16 -2.69 -6.26
C ASN A 158 3.56 -4.08 -6.81
N PRO A 159 4.02 -5.00 -5.95
CA PRO A 159 4.48 -6.32 -6.37
C PRO A 159 3.36 -7.36 -6.52
N ASP A 160 2.10 -7.00 -6.30
CA ASP A 160 1.01 -7.97 -6.22
C ASP A 160 0.82 -8.65 -7.58
N LEU A 161 0.78 -9.99 -7.60
CA LEU A 161 0.61 -10.77 -8.84
C LEU A 161 -0.85 -10.81 -9.29
N ASN A 162 -1.77 -10.77 -8.35
CA ASN A 162 -3.19 -10.84 -8.63
C ASN A 162 -3.98 -9.83 -7.80
N CYS A 163 -5.10 -9.41 -8.39
CA CYS A 163 -6.10 -8.60 -7.75
C CYS A 163 -7.36 -9.47 -7.55
N PRO A 164 -7.90 -9.62 -6.33
CA PRO A 164 -9.10 -10.40 -6.11
C PRO A 164 -10.34 -9.69 -6.68
N THR A 165 -11.16 -10.41 -7.47
CA THR A 165 -12.50 -9.97 -7.88
C THR A 165 -13.55 -11.02 -7.51
N LYS A 166 -14.84 -10.71 -7.78
CA LYS A 166 -15.94 -11.65 -7.52
C LYS A 166 -15.88 -12.87 -8.43
N GLU A 167 -15.34 -12.70 -9.64
CA GLU A 167 -15.21 -13.72 -10.68
C GLU A 167 -13.95 -14.58 -10.50
N GLY A 168 -13.00 -14.11 -9.71
CA GLY A 168 -11.74 -14.80 -9.42
C GLY A 168 -10.54 -13.84 -9.35
N PRO A 169 -9.32 -14.36 -9.16
CA PRO A 169 -8.12 -13.55 -9.24
C PRO A 169 -7.84 -13.12 -10.69
N ILE A 170 -7.64 -11.82 -10.91
CA ILE A 170 -7.18 -11.26 -12.18
C ILE A 170 -5.72 -10.81 -12.08
N PRO A 171 -4.97 -10.66 -13.19
CA PRO A 171 -3.61 -10.13 -13.14
C PRO A 171 -3.55 -8.72 -12.54
N ASP A 172 -2.57 -8.47 -11.68
CA ASP A 172 -2.23 -7.13 -11.16
C ASP A 172 -0.83 -6.71 -11.66
N THR A 173 -0.36 -5.58 -11.14
CA THR A 173 0.87 -4.86 -11.49
C THR A 173 2.10 -5.77 -11.54
N GLY A 174 2.27 -6.65 -10.57
CA GLY A 174 3.36 -7.62 -10.52
C GLY A 174 3.27 -8.67 -11.64
N ALA A 175 2.08 -9.12 -12.02
CA ALA A 175 1.91 -10.03 -13.16
C ALA A 175 2.24 -9.34 -14.49
N ILE A 176 1.81 -8.08 -14.67
CA ILE A 176 2.16 -7.28 -15.85
C ILE A 176 3.69 -7.12 -15.95
N ALA A 177 4.33 -6.73 -14.84
CA ALA A 177 5.78 -6.57 -14.77
C ALA A 177 6.56 -7.88 -14.95
N SER A 178 5.95 -9.03 -14.63
CA SER A 178 6.58 -10.34 -14.83
C SER A 178 6.88 -10.62 -16.30
N VAL A 179 6.01 -10.18 -17.22
CA VAL A 179 6.21 -10.31 -18.67
C VAL A 179 7.47 -9.55 -19.08
N ILE A 180 7.58 -8.29 -18.65
CA ILE A 180 8.74 -7.43 -18.97
C ILE A 180 10.02 -8.00 -18.35
N THR A 181 9.95 -8.45 -17.09
CA THR A 181 11.08 -9.05 -16.37
C THR A 181 11.58 -10.32 -17.08
N LYS A 182 10.67 -11.16 -17.57
CA LYS A 182 11.02 -12.39 -18.29
C LYS A 182 11.58 -12.11 -19.68
N THR A 183 11.03 -11.12 -20.38
CA THR A 183 11.49 -10.71 -21.72
C THR A 183 12.88 -10.06 -21.69
N THR A 184 13.14 -9.23 -20.68
CA THR A 184 14.36 -8.40 -20.61
C THR A 184 15.45 -8.96 -19.70
N HIS A 185 15.12 -9.99 -18.89
CA HIS A 185 15.95 -10.50 -17.80
C HIS A 185 16.34 -9.45 -16.74
N ARG A 186 15.68 -8.29 -16.71
CA ARG A 186 15.88 -7.24 -15.71
C ARG A 186 14.75 -7.24 -14.69
N LYS A 187 15.10 -7.17 -13.41
CA LYS A 187 14.15 -6.96 -12.32
C LYS A 187 13.84 -5.47 -12.16
N PRO A 188 12.69 -5.10 -11.57
CA PRO A 188 12.43 -3.72 -11.18
C PRO A 188 13.56 -3.20 -10.28
N ASP A 189 14.03 -1.99 -10.60
CA ASP A 189 15.03 -1.27 -9.81
C ASP A 189 14.41 -0.70 -8.52
N ILE A 190 13.11 -0.40 -8.55
CA ILE A 190 12.33 0.14 -7.41
C ILE A 190 10.95 -0.52 -7.37
N ILE A 191 10.51 -0.94 -6.18
CA ILE A 191 9.18 -1.46 -5.90
C ILE A 191 8.60 -0.65 -4.75
N PHE A 192 7.44 0.00 -4.92
CA PHE A 192 6.94 0.97 -3.95
C PHE A 192 5.94 0.40 -2.93
N GLY A 193 5.07 -0.48 -3.38
CA GLY A 193 3.98 -1.05 -2.59
C GLY A 193 4.47 -2.04 -1.54
N LYS A 194 3.56 -2.41 -0.65
CA LYS A 194 3.81 -3.41 0.40
C LYS A 194 4.33 -4.71 -0.24
N PRO A 195 5.35 -5.40 0.31
CA PRO A 195 6.01 -5.17 1.61
C PRO A 195 7.30 -4.31 1.54
N ASP A 196 7.49 -3.46 0.55
CA ASP A 196 8.65 -2.55 0.52
C ASP A 196 8.48 -1.40 1.53
N PRO A 197 9.46 -1.09 2.40
CA PRO A 197 9.32 -0.07 3.44
C PRO A 197 9.27 1.36 2.91
N LEU A 198 9.60 1.59 1.64
CA LEU A 198 9.84 2.93 1.12
C LEU A 198 8.60 3.84 1.16
N ILE A 199 7.39 3.30 0.89
CA ILE A 199 6.13 4.05 1.06
C ILE A 199 5.91 4.46 2.52
N LEU A 200 6.25 3.57 3.45
CA LEU A 200 6.06 3.81 4.87
C LEU A 200 7.05 4.84 5.40
N GLU A 201 8.30 4.81 4.97
CA GLU A 201 9.30 5.83 5.32
C GLU A 201 8.85 7.23 4.89
N MET A 202 8.29 7.36 3.68
CA MET A 202 7.73 8.63 3.21
C MET A 202 6.53 9.11 4.03
N ILE A 203 5.67 8.19 4.46
CA ILE A 203 4.54 8.51 5.34
C ILE A 203 5.05 9.00 6.69
N ILE A 204 6.00 8.29 7.31
CA ILE A 204 6.61 8.65 8.60
C ILE A 204 7.22 10.06 8.54
N GLU A 205 7.96 10.37 7.47
CA GLU A 205 8.54 11.69 7.23
C GLU A 205 7.46 12.77 7.12
N LYS A 206 6.39 12.51 6.35
CA LYS A 206 5.28 13.45 6.15
C LYS A 206 4.55 13.80 7.46
N PHE A 207 4.40 12.83 8.35
CA PHE A 207 3.76 13.02 9.66
C PHE A 207 4.74 13.47 10.75
N LYS A 208 6.04 13.54 10.47
CA LYS A 208 7.10 13.95 11.41
C LYS A 208 7.07 13.15 12.73
N VAL A 209 6.77 11.87 12.64
CA VAL A 209 6.80 10.92 13.77
C VAL A 209 8.04 10.05 13.68
N LYS A 210 8.40 9.37 14.77
CA LYS A 210 9.49 8.38 14.75
C LYS A 210 8.99 6.98 14.40
N LYS A 211 9.91 6.09 14.00
CA LYS A 211 9.59 4.68 13.74
C LYS A 211 8.98 4.00 14.98
N GLU A 212 9.49 4.31 16.16
CA GLU A 212 9.03 3.74 17.43
C GLU A 212 7.62 4.23 17.84
N GLU A 213 7.16 5.31 17.22
CA GLU A 213 5.83 5.92 17.41
C GLU A 213 4.86 5.52 16.28
N THR A 214 5.26 4.61 15.41
CA THR A 214 4.50 4.17 14.23
C THR A 214 4.10 2.71 14.36
N CYS A 215 2.89 2.38 13.91
CA CYS A 215 2.37 1.01 13.91
C CYS A 215 1.70 0.66 12.59
N VAL A 216 2.05 -0.49 12.01
CA VAL A 216 1.33 -1.09 10.88
C VAL A 216 0.28 -2.07 11.40
N ILE A 217 -0.95 -1.94 10.93
CA ILE A 217 -2.07 -2.81 11.21
C ILE A 217 -2.59 -3.39 9.90
N GLY A 218 -2.64 -4.71 9.80
CA GLY A 218 -3.12 -5.39 8.60
C GLY A 218 -3.57 -6.83 8.86
N ASP A 219 -4.08 -7.50 7.84
CA ASP A 219 -4.58 -8.88 7.91
C ASP A 219 -3.72 -9.85 7.09
N ARG A 220 -2.67 -9.36 6.40
CA ARG A 220 -1.76 -10.20 5.61
C ARG A 220 -0.35 -10.22 6.19
N LEU A 221 0.18 -11.43 6.39
CA LEU A 221 1.53 -11.63 6.91
C LEU A 221 2.61 -11.17 5.93
N TYR A 222 2.53 -11.58 4.67
CA TYR A 222 3.59 -11.37 3.67
C TYR A 222 3.60 -9.95 3.07
N THR A 223 2.54 -9.16 3.24
CA THR A 223 2.50 -7.75 2.85
C THR A 223 2.58 -6.83 4.05
N ASP A 224 1.57 -6.82 4.93
CA ASP A 224 1.41 -5.77 5.94
C ASP A 224 2.36 -5.98 7.10
N ILE A 225 2.41 -7.19 7.65
CA ILE A 225 3.31 -7.48 8.77
C ILE A 225 4.76 -7.46 8.29
N LEU A 226 5.04 -7.99 7.11
CA LEU A 226 6.38 -7.92 6.53
C LEU A 226 6.82 -6.49 6.22
N LEU A 227 5.91 -5.60 5.78
CA LEU A 227 6.18 -4.17 5.64
C LEU A 227 6.65 -3.59 6.96
N GLY A 228 5.88 -3.77 8.04
CA GLY A 228 6.21 -3.19 9.33
C GLY A 228 7.54 -3.72 9.90
N ILE A 229 7.79 -5.02 9.74
CA ILE A 229 9.07 -5.63 10.12
C ILE A 229 10.24 -5.02 9.33
N ARG A 230 10.12 -4.89 8.00
CA ARG A 230 11.18 -4.30 7.16
C ARG A 230 11.42 -2.83 7.44
N ALA A 231 10.37 -2.10 7.82
CA ALA A 231 10.47 -0.70 8.22
C ALA A 231 10.92 -0.52 9.68
N GLU A 232 11.03 -1.60 10.46
CA GLU A 232 11.36 -1.61 11.89
C GLU A 232 10.34 -0.83 12.74
N VAL A 233 9.05 -0.96 12.40
CA VAL A 233 7.95 -0.39 13.16
C VAL A 233 7.11 -1.47 13.81
N MET A 234 6.30 -1.09 14.79
CA MET A 234 5.40 -2.01 15.47
C MET A 234 4.38 -2.61 14.51
N THR A 235 4.05 -3.89 14.68
CA THR A 235 3.09 -4.60 13.83
C THR A 235 1.93 -5.21 14.62
N ILE A 236 0.71 -5.03 14.13
CA ILE A 236 -0.49 -5.68 14.67
C ILE A 236 -1.20 -6.42 13.54
N LEU A 237 -1.31 -7.74 13.67
CA LEU A 237 -2.11 -8.55 12.77
C LEU A 237 -3.54 -8.63 13.29
N VAL A 238 -4.52 -8.29 12.47
CA VAL A 238 -5.95 -8.55 12.74
C VAL A 238 -6.41 -9.83 12.05
N LEU A 239 -7.39 -10.52 12.63
CA LEU A 239 -7.88 -11.83 12.15
C LEU A 239 -9.17 -11.74 11.34
N THR A 240 -9.57 -10.53 10.95
CA THR A 240 -10.77 -10.23 10.16
C THR A 240 -10.63 -10.58 8.68
N GLY A 241 -9.41 -10.65 8.16
CA GLY A 241 -9.13 -10.88 6.75
C GLY A 241 -8.46 -12.23 6.46
N GLU A 242 -7.41 -12.18 5.64
CA GLU A 242 -6.76 -13.35 5.02
C GLU A 242 -6.08 -14.25 6.05
N ALA A 243 -5.22 -13.71 6.91
CA ALA A 243 -4.47 -14.50 7.86
C ALA A 243 -5.35 -15.08 8.98
N LYS A 244 -5.12 -16.34 9.31
CA LYS A 244 -5.64 -17.02 10.50
C LYS A 244 -4.50 -17.32 11.47
N ARG A 245 -4.83 -17.59 12.73
CA ARG A 245 -3.84 -17.89 13.78
C ARG A 245 -2.88 -19.03 13.40
N LYS A 246 -3.41 -20.09 12.78
CA LYS A 246 -2.64 -21.23 12.26
C LYS A 246 -1.58 -20.81 11.23
N ASP A 247 -1.82 -19.75 10.47
CA ASP A 247 -0.90 -19.28 9.44
C ASP A 247 0.26 -18.53 10.11
N VAL A 248 -0.02 -17.79 11.17
CA VAL A 248 1.01 -17.16 12.02
C VAL A 248 1.89 -18.21 12.66
N GLU A 249 1.33 -19.31 13.17
CA GLU A 249 2.11 -20.38 13.80
C GLU A 249 3.12 -21.01 12.82
N LYS A 250 2.70 -21.23 11.56
CA LYS A 250 3.51 -21.84 10.50
C LYS A 250 4.47 -20.88 9.81
N SER A 251 4.22 -19.57 9.86
CA SER A 251 5.02 -18.57 9.16
C SER A 251 6.27 -18.17 9.94
N ASN A 252 7.34 -17.81 9.23
CA ASN A 252 8.51 -17.15 9.82
C ASN A 252 8.27 -15.66 10.08
N ILE A 253 7.20 -15.09 9.52
CA ILE A 253 6.80 -13.70 9.72
C ILE A 253 5.91 -13.65 10.97
N LYS A 254 6.39 -13.01 12.03
CA LYS A 254 5.68 -12.93 13.32
C LYS A 254 5.32 -11.46 13.61
N PRO A 255 4.03 -11.13 13.78
CA PRO A 255 3.63 -9.80 14.23
C PRO A 255 3.97 -9.60 15.72
N ASP A 256 4.12 -8.35 16.16
CA ASP A 256 4.29 -8.03 17.58
C ASP A 256 3.03 -8.35 18.39
N ILE A 257 1.86 -8.14 17.78
CA ILE A 257 0.55 -8.35 18.39
C ILE A 257 -0.39 -9.04 17.40
N ILE A 258 -1.22 -9.95 17.91
CA ILE A 258 -2.38 -10.48 17.20
C ILE A 258 -3.64 -9.98 17.92
N ALA A 259 -4.56 -9.37 17.17
CA ALA A 259 -5.86 -8.91 17.64
C ALA A 259 -6.98 -9.55 16.81
N ASN A 260 -8.18 -9.70 17.37
CA ASN A 260 -9.30 -10.22 16.60
C ASN A 260 -9.76 -9.20 15.56
N ASP A 261 -9.83 -7.92 15.93
CA ASP A 261 -10.23 -6.80 15.09
C ASP A 261 -9.65 -5.46 15.60
N LEU A 262 -9.93 -4.36 14.88
CA LEU A 262 -9.53 -3.00 15.26
C LEU A 262 -10.16 -2.51 16.58
N GLY A 263 -11.33 -3.02 16.95
CA GLY A 263 -12.04 -2.64 18.18
C GLY A 263 -11.39 -3.21 19.44
N GLU A 264 -10.65 -4.31 19.32
CA GLU A 264 -9.80 -4.80 20.40
C GLU A 264 -8.61 -3.86 20.65
N ILE A 265 -8.01 -3.33 19.58
CA ILE A 265 -6.89 -2.38 19.63
C ILE A 265 -7.35 -1.05 20.24
N SER A 266 -8.53 -0.57 19.86
CA SER A 266 -9.06 0.75 20.26
C SER A 266 -9.19 0.95 21.78
N LYS A 267 -9.24 -0.14 22.57
CA LYS A 267 -9.32 -0.09 24.03
C LYS A 267 -8.02 0.38 24.70
N TYR A 268 -6.92 0.46 23.94
CA TYR A 268 -5.57 0.74 24.45
C TYR A 268 -4.92 1.95 23.79
N ILE A 269 -5.66 2.66 22.92
CA ILE A 269 -5.24 3.89 22.26
C ILE A 269 -5.41 5.07 23.20
#